data_AF-A0A1D9GPB1-F1
#
_entry.id   AF-A0A1D9GPB1-F1
#
_cell.length_a   1.000
_cell.length_b   1.000
_cell.length_c   1.000
_cell.angle_alpha   90.00
_cell.angle_beta   90.00
_cell.angle_gamma   90.00
#
_symmetry.space_group_name_H-M   'P 1'
#
loop_
_entity.id
_entity.type
_entity.pdbx_description
1 polymer ?
#
loop_
_entity_poly.entity_id
_entity_poly.type
_entity_poly.pdbx_seq_one_letter_code
_entity_poly.pdbx_strand_id
1 'polypeptide(L)'
;MVEFTDGSNLVCDTVIFATGYRTGLPALLDSAPVLDERGRPKVDAPDADERYPGLWFFGMRPRLEGNIYARVKEARQLAGALARRRGHAGP
;
A
#
# COMPACT_ATOMS: atom_id res chain seq x y z
N MET A 1 0.97 27.72 -18.74
CA MET A 1 2.34 28.26 -18.70
C MET A 1 3.03 27.69 -17.49
N VAL A 2 4.21 27.11 -17.67
CA VAL A 2 5.08 26.63 -16.61
C VAL A 2 6.20 27.65 -16.45
N GLU A 3 6.41 28.11 -15.22
CA GLU A 3 7.52 29.00 -14.86
C GLU A 3 8.59 28.18 -14.15
N PHE A 4 9.83 28.28 -14.62
CA PHE A 4 10.97 27.62 -14.00
C PHE A 4 11.61 28.52 -12.95
N THR A 5 12.42 27.94 -12.06
CA THR A 5 13.07 28.67 -10.97
C THR A 5 14.08 29.71 -11.44
N ASP A 6 14.50 29.68 -12.71
CA ASP A 6 15.36 30.68 -13.34
C ASP A 6 14.58 31.85 -13.99
N GLY A 7 13.25 31.88 -13.84
CA GLY A 7 12.36 32.88 -14.40
C GLY A 7 12.00 32.67 -15.87
N SER A 8 12.52 31.61 -16.51
CA SER A 8 12.12 31.24 -17.87
C SER A 8 10.71 30.63 -17.87
N ASN A 9 10.00 30.78 -18.99
CA ASN A 9 8.62 30.32 -19.16
C ASN A 9 8.49 29.35 -20.33
N LEU A 10 7.64 28.33 -20.16
CA LEU A 10 7.27 27.38 -21.19
C LEU A 10 5.75 27.28 -21.32
N VAL A 11 5.24 27.38 -22.56
CA VAL A 11 3.83 27.11 -22.86
C VAL A 11 3.68 25.62 -23.12
N CYS A 12 2.86 24.95 -22.31
CA CYS A 12 2.50 23.55 -22.48
C CYS A 12 0.99 23.46 -22.68
N ASP A 13 0.55 22.68 -23.68
CA ASP A 13 -0.88 22.37 -23.86
C ASP A 13 -1.38 21.41 -22.78
N THR A 14 -0.49 20.58 -22.23
CA THR A 14 -0.83 19.56 -21.23
C THR A 14 0.33 19.33 -20.27
N VAL A 15 0.00 19.06 -19.00
CA VAL A 15 0.94 18.68 -17.94
C VAL A 15 0.49 17.35 -17.35
N ILE A 16 1.39 16.36 -17.29
CA ILE A 16 1.12 15.06 -16.67
C ILE A 16 1.79 15.03 -15.29
N PHE A 17 0.97 14.95 -14.23
CA PHE A 17 1.45 14.80 -12.86
C PHE A 17 1.76 13.33 -12.55
N ALA A 18 2.96 12.88 -12.93
CA ALA A 18 3.47 11.54 -12.61
C ALA A 18 4.18 11.48 -11.23
N THR A 19 3.68 12.25 -10.25
CA THR A 19 4.32 12.44 -8.93
C THR A 19 4.08 11.29 -7.94
N GLY A 20 3.45 10.20 -8.40
CA GLY A 20 3.06 9.06 -7.57
C GLY A 20 1.83 9.34 -6.70
N TYR A 21 1.52 8.39 -5.82
CA TYR A 21 0.34 8.42 -4.96
C TYR A 21 0.73 8.26 -3.48
N ARG A 22 -0.12 8.78 -2.58
CA ARG A 22 -0.13 8.43 -1.16
C ARG A 22 -1.01 7.21 -0.93
N THR A 23 -0.80 6.50 0.17
CA THR A 23 -1.56 5.28 0.51
C THR A 23 -3.02 5.55 0.89
N GLY A 24 -3.35 6.76 1.37
CA GLY A 24 -4.69 7.10 1.90
C GLY A 24 -5.00 6.46 3.26
N LEU A 25 -4.20 5.49 3.71
CA LEU A 25 -4.39 4.75 4.95
C LEU A 25 -4.41 5.62 6.22
N PRO A 26 -3.59 6.68 6.36
CA PRO A 26 -3.64 7.51 7.56
C PRO A 26 -5.02 8.12 7.82
N ALA A 27 -5.71 8.54 6.76
CA ALA A 27 -7.06 9.09 6.85
C ALA A 27 -8.12 8.01 7.11
N LEU A 28 -7.94 6.81 6.54
CA LEU A 28 -8.87 5.69 6.73
C LEU A 28 -8.77 5.08 8.14
N LEU A 29 -7.58 5.06 8.72
CA LEU A 29 -7.27 4.35 9.98
C LEU A 29 -7.07 5.29 11.17
N ASP A 30 -7.34 6.58 11.01
CA ASP A 30 -7.18 7.61 12.04
C ASP A 30 -5.82 7.53 12.76
N SER A 31 -4.74 7.45 11.98
CA SER A 31 -3.36 7.35 12.50
C SER A 31 -3.07 6.15 13.41
N ALA A 32 -3.81 5.04 13.27
CA ALA A 32 -3.52 3.80 13.99
C ALA A 32 -2.03 3.42 13.89
N PRO A 33 -1.40 2.93 14.97
CA PRO A 33 0.05 2.71 15.06
C PRO A 33 0.55 1.53 14.21
N VAL A 34 -0.29 1.00 13.32
CA VAL A 34 0.00 -0.01 12.30
C VAL A 34 0.70 0.57 11.06
N LEU A 35 0.72 1.90 10.93
CA LEU A 35 1.40 2.61 9.85
C LEU A 35 2.75 3.20 10.30
N ASP A 36 3.71 3.27 9.39
CA ASP A 36 4.95 4.01 9.55
C ASP A 36 4.74 5.53 9.38
N GLU A 37 5.79 6.32 9.60
CA GLU A 37 5.77 7.78 9.48
C GLU A 37 5.42 8.29 8.07
N ARG A 38 5.54 7.42 7.05
CA ARG A 38 5.17 7.72 5.67
C ARG A 38 3.74 7.29 5.34
N GLY A 39 2.99 6.80 6.32
CA GLY A 39 1.62 6.30 6.16
C GLY A 39 1.55 4.95 5.47
N ARG A 40 2.64 4.16 5.44
CA ARG A 40 2.67 2.82 4.85
C ARG A 40 2.47 1.77 5.95
N PRO A 41 1.90 0.61 5.63
CA PRO A 41 1.83 -0.49 6.58
C PRO A 41 3.21 -0.88 7.10
N LYS A 42 3.33 -1.15 8.40
CA LYS A 42 4.54 -1.72 9.00
C LYS A 42 4.76 -3.17 8.57
N VAL A 43 3.66 -3.93 8.48
CA VAL A 43 3.64 -5.34 8.07
C VAL A 43 2.76 -5.48 6.82
N ASP A 44 3.22 -6.26 5.83
CA ASP A 44 2.45 -6.58 4.63
C ASP A 44 1.91 -8.00 4.68
N ALA A 45 0.81 -8.24 3.97
CA ALA A 45 0.34 -9.58 3.69
C ALA A 45 1.45 -10.43 3.01
N PRO A 46 1.55 -11.74 3.31
CA PRO A 46 0.58 -12.54 4.09
C PRO A 46 0.72 -12.43 5.61
N ASP A 47 1.73 -11.73 6.11
CA ASP A 47 1.97 -11.57 7.54
C ASP A 47 0.97 -10.58 8.16
N ALA A 48 0.78 -10.68 9.48
CA ALA A 48 -0.06 -9.77 10.25
C ALA A 48 0.62 -9.40 11.57
N ASP A 49 0.34 -8.20 12.05
CA ASP A 49 0.72 -7.80 13.39
C ASP A 49 -0.19 -8.49 14.40
N GLU A 50 0.38 -9.28 15.31
CA GLU A 50 -0.38 -10.05 16.31
C GLU A 50 -1.18 -9.14 17.26
N ARG A 51 -0.76 -7.88 17.43
CA ARG A 51 -1.48 -6.89 18.24
C ARG A 51 -2.77 -6.40 17.58
N TYR A 52 -2.92 -6.62 16.28
CA TYR A 52 -4.09 -6.23 15.48
C TYR A 52 -4.68 -7.45 14.75
N PRO A 53 -5.18 -8.45 15.49
CA PRO A 53 -5.73 -9.65 14.89
C PRO A 53 -6.92 -9.28 14.01
N GLY A 54 -6.96 -9.86 12.80
CA GLY A 54 -8.03 -9.58 11.83
C GLY A 54 -7.70 -8.48 10.81
N LEU A 55 -6.55 -7.81 10.93
CA LEU A 55 -6.10 -6.80 9.98
C LEU A 55 -4.94 -7.31 9.11
N TRP A 56 -5.05 -7.11 7.80
CA TRP A 56 -4.00 -7.38 6.83
C TRP A 56 -3.90 -6.23 5.82
N PHE A 57 -2.68 -5.96 5.36
CA PHE A 57 -2.42 -4.98 4.32
C PHE A 57 -1.96 -5.66 3.05
N PHE A 58 -2.85 -5.73 2.05
CA PHE A 58 -2.59 -6.38 0.77
C PHE A 58 -2.30 -5.34 -0.31
N GLY A 59 -1.28 -5.58 -1.14
CA GLY A 59 -0.98 -4.72 -2.28
C GLY A 59 -0.49 -3.30 -1.98
N MET A 60 -0.14 -3.01 -0.73
CA MET A 60 0.23 -1.66 -0.30
C MET A 60 1.70 -1.31 -0.56
N ARG A 61 2.54 -2.27 -0.99
CA ARG A 61 3.92 -2.03 -1.37
C ARG A 61 4.21 -2.39 -2.83
N PRO A 62 4.91 -1.49 -3.56
CA PRO A 62 5.31 -1.75 -4.93
C PRO A 62 6.32 -2.90 -5.01
N ARG A 63 6.24 -3.68 -6.08
CA ARG A 63 7.13 -4.83 -6.32
C ARG A 63 7.86 -4.68 -7.65
N LEU A 64 9.16 -4.99 -7.65
CA LEU A 64 10.02 -4.85 -8.84
C LEU A 64 9.59 -5.76 -9.99
N GLU A 65 9.10 -6.96 -9.68
CA GLU A 65 8.55 -7.93 -10.63
C GLU A 65 7.20 -7.51 -11.26
N GLY A 66 6.72 -6.29 -10.96
CA GLY A 66 5.44 -5.77 -11.41
C GLY A 66 4.32 -6.04 -10.41
N ASN A 67 3.52 -5.01 -10.12
CA ASN A 67 2.50 -5.11 -9.07
C ASN A 67 1.45 -6.18 -9.37
N ILE A 68 0.91 -6.22 -10.59
CA ILE A 68 -0.16 -7.16 -10.95
C ILE A 68 0.30 -8.61 -10.78
N TYR A 69 1.49 -8.94 -11.29
CA TYR A 69 2.07 -10.28 -11.16
C TYR A 69 2.31 -10.66 -9.70
N ALA A 70 2.95 -9.77 -8.93
CA ALA A 70 3.24 -10.01 -7.52
C ALA A 70 1.97 -10.23 -6.67
N ARG A 71 0.88 -9.51 -6.98
CA ARG A 71 -0.40 -9.63 -6.25
C ARG A 71 -1.00 -11.02 -6.34
N VAL A 72 -0.83 -11.74 -7.45
CA VAL A 72 -1.36 -13.10 -7.60
C VAL A 72 -0.73 -14.05 -6.57
N LYS A 73 0.59 -13.99 -6.41
CA LYS A 73 1.31 -14.81 -5.43
C LYS A 73 0.95 -14.41 -3.99
N GLU A 74 0.96 -13.11 -3.71
CA GLU A 74 0.62 -12.55 -2.39
C GLU A 74 -0.80 -12.94 -1.96
N ALA A 75 -1.77 -12.92 -2.89
CA ALA A 75 -3.16 -13.28 -2.61
C ALA A 75 -3.31 -14.76 -2.23
N ARG A 76 -2.61 -15.65 -2.94
CA ARG A 76 -2.62 -17.09 -2.61
C ARG A 76 -2.01 -17.36 -1.24
N GLN A 77 -0.90 -16.68 -0.92
CA GLN A 77 -0.26 -16.82 0.38
C GLN A 77 -1.16 -16.32 1.51
N LEU A 78 -1.77 -15.14 1.35
CA LEU A 78 -2.69 -14.57 2.33
C LEU A 78 -3.93 -15.46 2.52
N ALA A 79 -4.56 -15.91 1.43
CA ALA A 79 -5.70 -16.81 1.50
C ALA A 79 -5.38 -18.10 2.24
N GLY A 80 -4.20 -18.69 1.98
CA GLY A 80 -3.72 -19.88 2.70
C GLY A 80 -3.49 -19.60 4.19
N ALA A 81 -2.94 -18.45 4.55
CA ALA A 81 -2.75 -18.04 5.94
C ALA A 81 -4.10 -17.88 6.67
N LEU A 82 -5.07 -17.22 6.03
CA LEU A 82 -6.42 -17.04 6.56
C LEU A 82 -7.15 -18.37 6.76
N ALA A 83 -7.05 -19.29 5.80
CA ALA A 83 -7.67 -20.61 5.89
C ALA A 83 -7.12 -21.42 7.08
N ARG A 84 -5.80 -21.44 7.27
CA ARG A 84 -5.16 -22.11 8.42
C ARG A 84 -5.60 -21.53 9.75
N ARG A 85 -5.74 -20.20 9.84
CA ARG A 85 -6.17 -19.50 11.05
C ARG A 85 -7.64 -19.77 11.39
N ARG A 86 -8.52 -19.80 10.38
CA ARG A 86 -9.92 -20.23 10.54
C ARG A 86 -10.06 -21.68 11.02
N GLY A 87 -9.16 -22.57 10.60
CA GLY A 87 -9.14 -23.95 11.11
C GLY A 87 -8.69 -24.08 12.56
N HIS A 88 -7.95 -23.10 13.11
CA HIS A 88 -7.52 -23.06 14.52
C HIS A 88 -8.51 -22.33 15.42
N ALA A 89 -9.32 -21.43 14.87
CA ALA A 89 -10.50 -20.88 15.52
C ALA A 89 -11.68 -21.85 15.31
N GLY A 90 -11.67 -22.98 16.04
CA GLY A 90 -12.86 -23.82 16.15
C GLY A 90 -14.02 -23.05 16.81
N PRO A 91 -15.26 -23.57 16.73
CA PRO A 91 -16.40 -23.00 17.47
C PRO A 91 -16.12 -22.92 18.98
#